data_AF-A0A1C7FIH9-F1
#
_entry.id   AF-A0A1C7FIH9-F1
#
_cell.length_a   1.000
_cell.length_b   1.000
_cell.length_c   1.000
_cell.angle_alpha   90.00
_cell.angle_beta   90.00
_cell.angle_gamma   90.00
#
_symmetry.space_group_name_H-M   'P 1'
#
loop_
_entity.id
_entity.type
_entity.pdbx_description
1 polymer ?
#
loop_
_entity_poly.entity_id
_entity_poly.type
_entity_poly.pdbx_seq_one_letter_code
_entity_poly.pdbx_strand_id
1 'polypeptide(L)'
;MLKLNALQLAISVGIAAASGAAYADSSKMVNPEAGVVVGYWHNWCDGAGYKGGNAPCVTLEEVDPMYNVVNVSFMKVFDVAEGRIPTFRLDPAIGLSEQQFIDQIGELNKQGRSVLIALGGADAHVELKAGDERAFADEIIRVTDRYGFDGLDIDLEQAAVTAADNQTVIPAALRMVKDHYQAQGKNFLT
;
A
#
# COMPACT_ATOMS: atom_id res chain seq x y z
N MET A 1 -33.38 17.58 62.61
CA MET A 1 -33.73 17.21 61.22
C MET A 1 -33.41 18.39 60.32
N LEU A 2 -32.35 18.33 59.51
CA LEU A 2 -32.16 19.16 58.32
C LEU A 2 -31.19 18.38 57.42
N LYS A 3 -31.67 17.88 56.27
CA LYS A 3 -30.87 17.15 55.27
C LYS A 3 -30.32 18.17 54.27
N LEU A 4 -29.01 18.22 54.07
CA LEU A 4 -28.39 18.92 52.95
C LEU A 4 -28.48 18.04 51.68
N ASN A 5 -29.07 18.58 50.62
CA ASN A 5 -29.02 17.99 49.28
C ASN A 5 -27.71 18.39 48.61
N ALA A 6 -26.85 17.42 48.31
CA ALA A 6 -25.69 17.60 47.44
C ALA A 6 -26.13 17.36 45.99
N LEU A 7 -26.04 18.40 45.16
CA LEU A 7 -26.22 18.31 43.72
C LEU A 7 -24.86 17.90 43.12
N GLN A 8 -24.74 16.67 42.62
CA GLN A 8 -23.55 16.24 41.89
C GLN A 8 -23.65 16.65 40.42
N LEU A 9 -22.74 17.52 40.02
CA LEU A 9 -22.52 17.93 38.64
C LEU A 9 -21.72 16.83 37.93
N ALA A 10 -22.33 16.13 36.98
CA ALA A 10 -21.61 15.21 36.10
C ALA A 10 -20.94 16.01 34.99
N ILE A 11 -19.60 16.12 35.03
CA ILE A 11 -18.81 16.66 33.93
C ILE A 11 -18.53 15.50 32.97
N SER A 12 -19.25 15.46 31.86
CA SER A 12 -18.94 14.60 30.72
C SER A 12 -17.75 15.20 29.96
N VAL A 13 -16.56 14.66 30.20
CA VAL A 13 -15.37 14.95 29.39
C VAL A 13 -15.52 14.20 28.07
N GLY A 14 -15.85 14.94 27.00
CA GLY A 14 -15.78 14.41 25.64
C GLY A 14 -14.31 14.24 25.25
N ILE A 15 -13.87 13.00 25.06
CA ILE A 15 -12.58 12.72 24.42
C ILE A 15 -12.79 12.93 22.92
N ALA A 16 -12.28 14.03 22.40
CA ALA A 16 -12.10 14.18 20.95
C ALA A 16 -10.97 13.22 20.54
N ALA A 17 -11.31 12.17 19.80
CA ALA A 17 -10.31 11.33 19.15
C ALA A 17 -9.58 12.20 18.12
N ALA A 18 -8.31 12.50 18.38
CA ALA A 18 -7.44 13.05 17.35
C ALA A 18 -7.24 11.94 16.30
N SER A 19 -7.79 12.16 15.10
CA SER A 19 -7.58 11.31 13.94
C SER A 19 -6.13 11.45 13.46
N GLY A 20 -5.22 10.73 14.12
CA GLY A 20 -3.87 10.50 13.61
C GLY A 20 -3.92 9.61 12.37
N ALA A 21 -3.00 9.81 11.44
CA ALA A 21 -2.84 8.91 10.29
C ALA A 21 -2.50 7.50 10.79
N ALA A 22 -3.15 6.49 10.23
CA ALA A 22 -2.87 5.08 10.49
C ALA A 22 -1.49 4.69 9.95
N TYR A 23 -0.73 3.90 10.72
CA TYR A 23 0.56 3.35 10.32
C TYR A 23 0.63 1.88 10.72
N ALA A 24 1.27 1.07 9.89
CA ALA A 24 1.52 -0.34 10.17
C ALA A 24 2.55 -0.53 11.30
N ASP A 25 2.43 -1.66 12.03
CA ASP A 25 3.50 -2.15 12.89
C ASP A 25 4.59 -2.80 12.02
N SER A 26 5.63 -2.03 11.70
CA SER A 26 6.68 -2.38 10.73
C SER A 26 7.73 -3.36 11.28
N SER A 27 7.35 -4.25 12.21
CA SER A 27 8.30 -5.03 13.00
C SER A 27 9.20 -5.93 12.15
N LYS A 28 8.73 -6.49 11.01
CA LYS A 28 9.54 -7.18 9.95
C LYS A 28 8.83 -7.21 8.60
N MET A 29 9.61 -7.24 7.50
CA MET A 29 9.12 -7.61 6.16
C MET A 29 9.11 -9.13 6.01
N VAL A 30 8.07 -9.68 5.40
CA VAL A 30 7.90 -11.11 5.13
C VAL A 30 8.48 -11.44 3.76
N ASN A 31 9.38 -12.43 3.71
CA ASN A 31 9.98 -12.91 2.48
C ASN A 31 9.69 -14.41 2.29
N PRO A 32 9.25 -14.85 1.10
CA PRO A 32 9.01 -16.26 0.83
C PRO A 32 10.34 -17.03 0.80
N GLU A 33 10.39 -18.20 1.45
CA GLU A 33 11.58 -19.06 1.53
C GLU A 33 11.62 -20.18 0.46
N ALA A 34 10.53 -20.34 -0.30
CA ALA A 34 10.34 -21.41 -1.27
C ALA A 34 9.57 -20.92 -2.51
N GLY A 35 8.98 -21.85 -3.28
CA GLY A 35 8.15 -21.51 -4.43
C GLY A 35 7.01 -20.54 -4.07
N VAL A 36 6.69 -19.64 -5.01
CA VAL A 36 5.65 -18.63 -4.85
C VAL A 36 4.50 -18.85 -5.82
N VAL A 37 3.28 -18.55 -5.34
CA VAL A 37 2.09 -18.37 -6.16
C VAL A 37 1.66 -16.92 -5.95
N VAL A 38 1.83 -16.12 -6.99
CA VAL A 38 1.57 -14.67 -6.95
C VAL A 38 0.16 -14.40 -7.46
N GLY A 39 -0.58 -13.55 -6.76
CA GLY A 39 -1.89 -13.06 -7.21
C GLY A 39 -1.94 -11.54 -7.13
N TYR A 40 -2.52 -10.89 -8.15
CA TYR A 40 -2.80 -9.45 -8.11
C TYR A 40 -4.16 -9.20 -7.47
N TRP A 41 -4.23 -8.20 -6.61
CA TRP A 41 -5.43 -7.75 -5.91
C TRP A 41 -5.83 -6.37 -6.41
N HIS A 42 -7.07 -6.24 -6.88
CA HIS A 42 -7.57 -5.00 -7.48
C HIS A 42 -7.96 -3.98 -6.41
N ASN A 43 -7.31 -2.81 -6.42
CA ASN A 43 -7.75 -1.63 -5.69
C ASN A 43 -8.88 -0.88 -6.42
N TRP A 44 -9.84 -1.63 -6.94
CA TRP A 44 -11.08 -1.15 -7.56
C TRP A 44 -12.12 -2.28 -7.55
N CYS A 45 -13.39 -1.94 -7.72
CA CYS A 45 -14.50 -2.90 -7.77
C CYS A 45 -15.05 -3.07 -9.20
N ASP A 46 -15.75 -4.18 -9.42
CA ASP A 46 -16.57 -4.45 -10.61
C ASP A 46 -15.84 -4.28 -11.97
N GLY A 47 -14.61 -4.80 -12.02
CA GLY A 47 -13.82 -4.80 -13.24
C GLY A 47 -14.46 -5.67 -14.32
N ALA A 48 -14.70 -5.11 -15.50
CA ALA A 48 -15.28 -5.85 -16.61
C ALA A 48 -14.27 -6.85 -17.19
N GLY A 49 -14.65 -8.13 -17.24
CA GLY A 49 -13.86 -9.17 -17.88
C GLY A 49 -13.96 -9.11 -19.41
N TYR A 50 -12.91 -9.54 -20.11
CA TYR A 50 -12.84 -9.53 -21.58
C TYR A 50 -14.02 -10.22 -22.30
N LYS A 51 -14.73 -11.13 -21.63
CA LYS A 51 -15.91 -11.82 -22.16
C LYS A 51 -17.21 -11.47 -21.41
N GLY A 52 -17.26 -10.29 -20.80
CA GLY A 52 -18.44 -9.79 -20.08
C GLY A 52 -18.63 -10.34 -18.67
N GLY A 53 -17.58 -10.93 -18.07
CA GLY A 53 -17.59 -11.29 -16.66
C GLY A 53 -17.43 -10.07 -15.75
N ASN A 54 -17.59 -10.25 -14.44
CA ASN A 54 -17.34 -9.23 -13.43
C ASN A 54 -16.27 -9.71 -12.45
N ALA A 55 -15.27 -8.87 -12.20
CA ALA A 55 -14.30 -9.04 -11.13
C ALA A 55 -14.71 -8.14 -9.95
N PRO A 56 -15.40 -8.66 -8.91
CA PRO A 56 -15.72 -7.87 -7.74
C PRO A 56 -14.44 -7.52 -6.98
N CYS A 57 -14.49 -6.44 -6.19
CA CYS A 57 -13.50 -6.26 -5.15
C CYS A 57 -13.74 -7.27 -4.03
N VAL A 58 -12.65 -7.70 -3.40
CA VAL A 58 -12.65 -8.59 -2.24
C VAL A 58 -11.73 -7.98 -1.18
N THR A 59 -11.91 -8.30 0.09
CA THR A 59 -10.93 -7.94 1.12
C THR A 59 -9.67 -8.80 0.99
N LEU A 60 -8.55 -8.37 1.58
CA LEU A 60 -7.31 -9.16 1.57
C LEU A 60 -7.45 -10.48 2.35
N GLU A 61 -8.29 -10.50 3.39
CA GLU A 61 -8.59 -11.70 4.19
C GLU A 61 -9.30 -12.80 3.39
N GLU A 62 -10.04 -12.43 2.34
CA GLU A 62 -10.75 -13.36 1.46
C GLU A 62 -9.84 -13.99 0.39
N VAL A 63 -8.61 -13.50 0.23
CA VAL A 63 -7.65 -14.03 -0.74
C VAL A 63 -7.16 -15.40 -0.27
N ASP A 64 -7.34 -16.41 -1.13
CA ASP A 64 -6.94 -17.80 -0.87
C ASP A 64 -5.49 -17.88 -0.32
N PRO A 65 -5.25 -18.56 0.83
CA PRO A 65 -3.93 -18.67 1.42
C PRO A 65 -2.85 -19.32 0.55
N MET A 66 -3.22 -20.02 -0.52
CA MET A 66 -2.27 -20.53 -1.51
C MET A 66 -1.53 -19.41 -2.23
N TYR A 67 -2.12 -18.22 -2.36
CA TYR A 67 -1.43 -17.03 -2.82
C TYR A 67 -0.55 -16.49 -1.68
N ASN A 68 0.70 -16.95 -1.64
CA ASN A 68 1.69 -16.56 -0.64
C ASN A 68 2.42 -15.24 -0.97
N VAL A 69 2.16 -14.67 -2.15
CA VAL A 69 2.51 -13.29 -2.49
C VAL A 69 1.29 -12.62 -3.10
N VAL A 70 0.88 -11.49 -2.55
CA VAL A 70 -0.26 -10.70 -3.03
C VAL A 70 0.23 -9.33 -3.49
N ASN A 71 0.04 -9.01 -4.76
CA ASN A 71 0.43 -7.73 -5.34
C ASN A 71 -0.78 -6.79 -5.38
N VAL A 72 -0.73 -5.69 -4.62
CA VAL A 72 -1.78 -4.67 -4.60
C VAL A 72 -1.64 -3.77 -5.84
N SER A 73 -2.66 -3.75 -6.67
CA SER A 73 -2.71 -3.02 -7.94
C SER A 73 -3.52 -1.72 -7.78
N PHE A 74 -2.98 -0.51 -7.97
CA PHE A 74 -1.60 -0.15 -8.34
C PHE A 74 -1.14 1.14 -7.65
N MET A 75 0.17 1.29 -7.51
CA MET A 75 0.85 2.58 -7.34
C MET A 75 0.98 3.26 -8.71
N LYS A 76 0.39 4.45 -8.85
CA LYS A 76 0.29 5.19 -10.12
C LYS A 76 0.23 6.69 -9.88
N VAL A 77 0.27 7.47 -10.96
CA VAL A 77 -0.08 8.90 -10.92
C VAL A 77 -1.60 9.01 -11.02
N PHE A 78 -2.26 9.46 -9.95
CA PHE A 78 -3.72 9.62 -9.91
C PHE A 78 -4.19 10.91 -10.59
N ASP A 79 -3.43 12.00 -10.40
CA ASP A 79 -3.66 13.28 -11.05
C ASP A 79 -2.29 13.91 -11.37
N VAL A 80 -2.07 14.23 -12.65
CA VAL A 80 -0.82 14.87 -13.12
C VAL A 80 -0.60 16.26 -12.53
N ALA A 81 -1.65 16.91 -12.01
CA ALA A 81 -1.54 18.18 -11.31
C ALA A 81 -0.89 18.05 -9.92
N GLU A 82 -0.91 16.85 -9.32
CA GLU A 82 -0.26 16.55 -8.04
C GLU A 82 1.25 16.29 -8.20
N GLY A 83 1.70 16.13 -9.44
CA GLY A 83 3.08 15.86 -9.79
C GLY A 83 3.25 14.55 -10.54
N ARG A 84 4.50 14.15 -10.75
CA ARG A 84 4.88 12.97 -11.55
C ARG A 84 5.33 11.76 -10.74
N ILE A 85 5.48 11.93 -9.42
CA ILE A 85 5.87 10.84 -8.54
C ILE A 85 4.64 9.96 -8.31
N PRO A 86 4.64 8.68 -8.73
CA PRO A 86 3.54 7.77 -8.48
C PRO A 86 3.30 7.60 -6.97
N THR A 87 2.05 7.35 -6.57
CA THR A 87 1.67 7.08 -5.18
C THR A 87 0.61 5.99 -5.12
N PHE A 88 0.22 5.58 -3.91
CA PHE A 88 -0.89 4.65 -3.68
C PHE A 88 -1.95 5.30 -2.79
N ARG A 89 -3.22 5.13 -3.17
CA ARG A 89 -4.41 5.54 -2.43
C ARG A 89 -5.39 4.38 -2.45
N LEU A 90 -5.80 3.90 -1.28
CA LEU A 90 -6.84 2.88 -1.17
C LEU A 90 -8.13 3.43 -1.78
N ASP A 91 -8.76 2.67 -2.68
CA ASP A 91 -10.03 3.07 -3.28
C ASP A 91 -11.14 2.92 -2.22
N PRO A 92 -11.86 4.01 -1.87
CA PRO A 92 -12.94 3.95 -0.88
C PRO A 92 -14.08 3.01 -1.30
N ALA A 93 -14.25 2.71 -2.59
CA ALA A 93 -15.26 1.78 -3.09
C ALA A 93 -15.07 0.34 -2.58
N ILE A 94 -13.85 -0.02 -2.18
CA ILE A 94 -13.55 -1.32 -1.55
C ILE A 94 -14.31 -1.49 -0.22
N GLY A 95 -14.69 -0.39 0.44
CA GLY A 95 -15.40 -0.42 1.72
C GLY A 95 -14.49 -0.69 2.93
N LEU A 96 -13.17 -0.59 2.75
CA LEU A 96 -12.18 -0.66 3.83
C LEU A 96 -11.72 0.74 4.22
N SER A 97 -11.60 0.99 5.52
CA SER A 97 -10.76 2.09 6.01
C SER A 97 -9.29 1.75 5.82
N GLU A 98 -8.41 2.76 5.73
CA GLU A 98 -6.97 2.52 5.66
C GLU A 98 -6.45 1.68 6.85
N GLN A 99 -6.96 1.90 8.06
CA GLN A 99 -6.56 1.11 9.22
C GLN A 99 -6.96 -0.37 9.04
N GLN A 100 -8.17 -0.65 8.57
CA GLN A 100 -8.56 -2.03 8.28
C GLN A 100 -7.67 -2.65 7.19
N PHE A 101 -7.35 -1.91 6.14
CA PHE A 101 -6.46 -2.40 5.10
C PHE A 101 -5.05 -2.71 5.64
N ILE A 102 -4.50 -1.83 6.48
CA ILE A 102 -3.23 -2.05 7.21
C ILE A 102 -3.31 -3.31 8.08
N ASP A 103 -4.38 -3.46 8.84
CA ASP A 103 -4.57 -4.60 9.74
C ASP A 103 -4.62 -5.92 8.95
N GLN A 104 -5.27 -5.91 7.77
CA GLN A 104 -5.34 -7.07 6.89
C GLN A 104 -3.99 -7.42 6.25
N ILE A 105 -3.18 -6.44 5.86
CA ILE A 105 -1.79 -6.69 5.42
C ILE A 105 -1.00 -7.36 6.54
N GLY A 106 -1.11 -6.83 7.77
CA GLY A 106 -0.46 -7.41 8.94
C GLY A 106 -0.92 -8.84 9.24
N GLU A 107 -2.20 -9.16 8.98
CA GLU A 107 -2.71 -10.52 9.14
C GLU A 107 -2.17 -11.49 8.08
N LEU A 108 -2.06 -11.06 6.82
CA LEU A 108 -1.37 -11.82 5.77
C LEU A 108 0.09 -12.06 6.14
N ASN A 109 0.78 -11.05 6.68
CA ASN A 109 2.16 -11.17 7.12
C ASN A 109 2.34 -12.18 8.27
N LYS A 110 1.43 -12.23 9.24
CA LYS A 110 1.46 -13.25 10.31
C LYS A 110 1.30 -14.67 9.78
N GLN A 111 0.62 -14.82 8.64
CA GLN A 111 0.48 -16.10 7.92
C GLN A 111 1.72 -16.45 7.09
N GLY A 112 2.76 -15.61 7.09
CA GLY A 112 3.96 -15.78 6.27
C GLY A 112 3.73 -15.45 4.79
N ARG A 113 2.69 -14.67 4.48
CA ARG A 113 2.37 -14.23 3.12
C ARG A 113 2.87 -12.80 2.93
N SER A 114 3.52 -12.54 1.80
CA SER A 114 4.03 -11.22 1.47
C SER A 114 2.97 -10.39 0.74
N VAL A 115 2.88 -9.10 1.04
CA VAL A 115 2.04 -8.15 0.31
C VAL A 115 2.92 -7.09 -0.33
N LEU A 116 2.93 -7.04 -1.66
CA LEU A 116 3.71 -6.07 -2.44
C LEU A 116 2.81 -4.97 -2.97
N ILE A 117 3.36 -3.78 -3.21
CA ILE A 117 2.69 -2.75 -4.00
C ILE A 117 3.13 -2.87 -5.47
N ALA A 118 2.19 -3.02 -6.41
CA ALA A 118 2.53 -3.07 -7.84
C ALA A 118 2.57 -1.66 -8.44
N LEU A 119 3.70 -1.29 -9.05
CA LEU A 119 3.90 -0.02 -9.75
C LEU A 119 3.45 -0.14 -11.21
N GLY A 120 2.51 0.68 -11.63
CA GLY A 120 2.08 0.77 -13.02
C GLY A 120 0.63 0.34 -13.24
N GLY A 121 0.42 -0.62 -14.12
CA GLY A 121 -0.88 -0.98 -14.70
C GLY A 121 -1.34 -0.02 -15.82
N ALA A 122 -2.50 -0.31 -16.39
CA ALA A 122 -3.10 0.49 -17.45
C ALA A 122 -3.37 1.92 -16.99
N ASP A 123 -3.11 2.89 -17.88
CA ASP A 123 -3.32 4.31 -17.63
C ASP A 123 -2.66 4.84 -16.35
N ALA A 124 -1.47 4.33 -16.02
CA ALA A 124 -0.75 4.70 -14.80
C ALA A 124 0.02 6.03 -14.89
N HIS A 125 0.26 6.53 -16.11
CA HIS A 125 0.95 7.79 -16.40
C HIS A 125 2.31 7.94 -15.68
N VAL A 126 3.05 6.83 -15.53
CA VAL A 126 4.39 6.84 -14.92
C VAL A 126 5.40 7.38 -15.94
N GLU A 127 5.85 8.61 -15.73
CA GLU A 127 6.82 9.29 -16.61
C GLU A 127 7.89 10.01 -15.76
N LEU A 128 8.71 9.28 -15.01
CA LEU A 128 9.74 9.86 -14.15
C LEU A 128 10.87 10.49 -14.96
N LYS A 129 11.48 11.55 -14.44
CA LYS A 129 12.61 12.27 -15.06
C LYS A 129 13.88 12.13 -14.24
N ALA A 130 15.03 12.23 -14.88
CA ALA A 130 16.31 12.26 -14.17
C ALA A 130 16.30 13.35 -13.09
N GLY A 131 16.68 13.00 -11.86
CA GLY A 131 16.54 13.83 -10.67
C GLY A 131 15.37 13.44 -9.75
N ASP A 132 14.40 12.66 -10.24
CA ASP A 132 13.25 12.19 -9.44
C ASP A 132 13.59 10.96 -8.57
N GLU A 133 14.80 10.38 -8.66
CA GLU A 133 15.16 9.11 -8.01
C GLU A 133 14.91 9.14 -6.51
N ARG A 134 15.34 10.23 -5.85
CA ARG A 134 15.20 10.38 -4.41
C ARG A 134 13.74 10.59 -3.99
N ALA A 135 13.03 11.47 -4.69
CA ALA A 135 11.63 11.74 -4.39
C ALA A 135 10.77 10.48 -4.57
N PHE A 136 11.06 9.68 -5.61
CA PHE A 136 10.38 8.43 -5.83
C PHE A 136 10.74 7.36 -4.79
N ALA A 137 12.02 7.24 -4.42
CA ALA A 137 12.44 6.33 -3.34
C ALA A 137 11.79 6.69 -1.99
N ASP A 138 11.74 7.98 -1.65
CA ASP A 138 11.13 8.47 -0.41
C ASP A 138 9.62 8.17 -0.40
N GLU A 139 8.94 8.29 -1.55
CA GLU A 139 7.52 7.95 -1.65
C GLU A 139 7.25 6.45 -1.55
N ILE A 140 8.10 5.59 -2.13
CA ILE A 140 8.03 4.14 -1.95
C ILE A 140 8.19 3.80 -0.47
N ILE A 141 9.19 4.36 0.22
CA ILE A 141 9.42 4.14 1.66
C ILE A 141 8.20 4.60 2.46
N ARG A 142 7.66 5.80 2.16
CA ARG A 142 6.48 6.33 2.86
C ARG A 142 5.25 5.42 2.72
N VAL A 143 4.97 4.94 1.50
CA VAL A 143 3.84 4.03 1.24
C VAL A 143 4.09 2.68 1.91
N THR A 144 5.31 2.16 1.83
CA THR A 144 5.71 0.90 2.45
C THR A 144 5.54 0.94 3.97
N ASP A 145 6.07 1.97 4.63
CA ASP A 145 5.99 2.13 6.09
C ASP A 145 4.57 2.44 6.56
N ARG A 146 3.77 3.15 5.76
CA ARG A 146 2.36 3.43 6.09
C ARG A 146 1.52 2.17 6.07
N TYR A 147 1.59 1.39 4.99
CA TYR A 147 0.69 0.27 4.76
C TYR A 147 1.22 -1.07 5.23
N GLY A 148 2.54 -1.20 5.45
CA GLY A 148 3.18 -2.46 5.83
C GLY A 148 3.51 -3.35 4.64
N PHE A 149 3.80 -2.78 3.46
CA PHE A 149 4.20 -3.58 2.29
C PHE A 149 5.57 -4.25 2.51
N ASP A 150 5.75 -5.42 1.91
CA ASP A 150 6.99 -6.21 1.98
C ASP A 150 7.93 -5.96 0.79
N GLY A 151 7.48 -5.19 -0.19
CA GLY A 151 8.20 -4.94 -1.42
C GLY A 151 7.36 -4.23 -2.48
N LEU A 152 7.93 -4.14 -3.68
CA LEU A 152 7.31 -3.55 -4.86
C LEU A 152 7.46 -4.49 -6.06
N ASP A 153 6.41 -4.59 -6.85
CA ASP A 153 6.40 -5.26 -8.15
C ASP A 153 6.43 -4.21 -9.28
N ILE A 154 7.19 -4.45 -10.35
CA ILE A 154 7.30 -3.53 -11.50
C ILE A 154 6.39 -4.04 -12.62
N ASP A 155 5.20 -3.46 -12.73
CA ASP A 155 4.20 -3.80 -13.76
C ASP A 155 3.93 -2.61 -14.69
N LEU A 156 4.97 -2.16 -15.37
CA LEU A 156 4.88 -1.03 -16.32
C LEU A 156 4.29 -1.49 -17.64
N GLU A 157 3.20 -0.83 -18.07
CA GLU A 157 2.58 -1.15 -19.35
C GLU A 157 3.10 -0.31 -20.51
N GLN A 158 3.20 -0.94 -21.69
CA GLN A 158 3.39 -0.31 -23.01
C GLN A 158 4.35 0.89 -23.02
N ALA A 159 3.80 2.11 -23.06
CA ALA A 159 4.56 3.35 -23.16
C ALA A 159 5.38 3.65 -21.90
N ALA A 160 4.92 3.24 -20.71
CA ALA A 160 5.60 3.51 -19.45
C ALA A 160 6.97 2.81 -19.36
N VAL A 161 7.19 1.70 -20.08
CA VAL A 161 8.47 0.98 -20.07
C VAL A 161 9.64 1.86 -20.53
N THR A 162 9.40 2.76 -21.50
CA THR A 162 10.43 3.64 -22.08
C THR A 162 10.09 5.12 -21.96
N ALA A 163 9.05 5.47 -21.20
CA ALA A 163 8.65 6.86 -21.04
C ALA A 163 9.67 7.65 -20.23
N ALA A 164 9.98 8.87 -20.70
CA ALA A 164 10.93 9.79 -20.08
C ALA A 164 12.23 9.07 -19.66
N ASP A 165 12.59 9.11 -18.38
CA ASP A 165 13.81 8.51 -17.85
C ASP A 165 13.51 7.29 -16.95
N ASN A 166 12.34 6.65 -17.10
CA ASN A 166 11.91 5.52 -16.24
C ASN A 166 12.97 4.40 -16.14
N GLN A 167 13.64 4.08 -17.25
CA GLN A 167 14.64 3.01 -17.32
C GLN A 167 15.89 3.26 -16.45
N THR A 168 16.16 4.51 -16.08
CA THR A 168 17.28 4.87 -15.20
C THR A 168 16.79 5.23 -13.80
N VAL A 169 15.68 5.97 -13.71
CA VAL A 169 15.14 6.47 -12.44
C VAL A 169 14.59 5.36 -11.57
N ILE A 170 13.75 4.46 -12.11
CA ILE A 170 13.10 3.40 -11.33
C ILE A 170 14.13 2.45 -10.72
N PRO A 171 15.11 1.91 -11.48
CA PRO A 171 16.14 1.06 -10.87
C PRO A 171 17.04 1.80 -9.87
N ALA A 172 17.31 3.10 -10.07
CA ALA A 172 18.09 3.88 -9.13
C ALA A 172 17.35 4.11 -7.81
N ALA A 173 16.07 4.47 -7.87
CA ALA A 173 15.21 4.62 -6.69
C ALA A 173 15.08 3.29 -5.92
N LEU A 174 14.80 2.18 -6.61
CA LEU A 174 14.65 0.87 -5.95
C LEU A 174 15.93 0.39 -5.27
N ARG A 175 17.12 0.72 -5.79
CA ARG A 175 18.37 0.48 -5.07
C ARG A 175 18.43 1.27 -3.75
N MET A 176 18.05 2.54 -3.76
CA MET A 176 18.00 3.35 -2.53
C MET A 176 17.01 2.78 -1.50
N VAL A 177 15.84 2.32 -1.94
CA VAL A 177 14.83 1.69 -1.08
C VAL A 177 15.37 0.38 -0.50
N LYS A 178 16.03 -0.45 -1.31
CA LYS A 178 16.62 -1.71 -0.88
C LYS A 178 17.73 -1.49 0.15
N ASP A 179 18.63 -0.54 -0.10
CA ASP A 179 19.68 -0.14 0.85
C ASP A 179 19.10 0.37 2.17
N HIS A 180 18.02 1.17 2.10
CA HIS A 180 17.32 1.72 3.28
C HIS A 180 16.79 0.62 4.20
N TYR A 181 16.11 -0.40 3.65
CA TYR A 181 15.57 -1.50 4.45
C TYR A 181 16.64 -2.53 4.84
N GLN A 182 17.66 -2.75 4.00
CA GLN A 182 18.80 -3.59 4.34
C GLN A 182 19.56 -3.05 5.56
N ALA A 183 19.71 -1.72 5.69
CA ALA A 183 20.32 -1.09 6.86
C ALA A 183 19.54 -1.36 8.17
N GLN A 184 18.28 -1.78 8.07
CA GLN A 184 17.42 -2.16 9.20
C GLN A 184 17.35 -3.68 9.40
N GLY A 185 18.11 -4.46 8.63
CA GLY A 185 18.06 -5.93 8.64
C GLY A 185 16.79 -6.51 8.01
N LYS A 186 16.09 -5.73 7.17
CA LYS A 186 14.91 -6.15 6.41
C LYS A 186 15.30 -6.41 4.95
N ASN A 187 14.56 -7.25 4.24
CA ASN A 187 14.71 -7.45 2.81
C ASN A 187 13.44 -7.01 2.08
N PHE A 188 13.53 -5.85 1.41
CA PHE A 188 12.47 -5.32 0.55
C PHE A 188 12.46 -6.09 -0.78
N LEU A 189 11.35 -6.74 -1.10
CA LEU A 189 11.19 -7.52 -2.34
C LEU A 189 11.07 -6.57 -3.54
N THR A 190 11.76 -6.91 -4.64
CA THR A 190 11.82 -6.17 -5.91
C THR A 190 12.06 -7.15 -7.04
#